data_AF-A0A538ELV5-F1
#
_entry.id   AF-A0A538ELV5-F1
#
_cell.length_a   1.000
_cell.length_b   1.000
_cell.length_c   1.000
_cell.angle_alpha   90.00
_cell.angle_beta   90.00
_cell.angle_gamma   90.00
#
_symmetry.space_group_name_H-M   'P 1'
#
loop_
_entity.id
_entity.type
_entity.pdbx_description
1 polymer ?
#
loop_
_entity_poly.entity_id
_entity_poly.type
_entity_poly.pdbx_seq_one_letter_code
_entity_poly.pdbx_strand_id
1 'polypeptide(L)'
;MRNRTLHQTLRDFAEQAALQLEADASAGAEIPFEVVESPGARAPLYCYRPLTGEFIRERLGDLARLPTYVPARRALESLGGLEGYLRVRGEPRVPADAGERADAALRSFLAAMWAEASEFEFSSGRFGRAYRELEG
;
A
#
# COMPACT_ATOMS: atom_id res chain seq x y z
N MET A 1 12.53 9.09 17.86
CA MET A 1 12.85 10.07 16.78
C MET A 1 12.29 9.50 15.49
N ARG A 2 11.34 10.18 14.87
CA ARG A 2 10.73 9.77 13.60
C ARG A 2 11.78 9.83 12.49
N ASN A 3 11.95 8.74 11.73
CA ASN A 3 13.00 8.66 10.72
C ASN A 3 12.63 9.57 9.53
N ARG A 4 13.10 10.82 9.56
CA ARG A 4 12.76 11.85 8.56
C ARG A 4 13.14 11.43 7.13
N THR A 5 14.24 10.72 6.98
CA THR A 5 14.69 10.19 5.69
C THR A 5 13.70 9.14 5.19
N LEU A 6 13.37 8.14 6.01
CA LEU A 6 12.36 7.12 5.66
C LEU A 6 11.02 7.77 5.30
N HIS A 7 10.56 8.74 6.10
CA HIS A 7 9.31 9.45 5.83
C HIS A 7 9.33 10.14 4.47
N GLN A 8 10.41 10.86 4.14
CA GLN A 8 10.52 11.55 2.87
C GLN A 8 10.58 10.55 1.70
N THR A 9 11.41 9.52 1.80
CA THR A 9 11.56 8.54 0.73
C THR A 9 10.28 7.75 0.46
N LEU A 10 9.54 7.36 1.50
CA LEU A 10 8.23 6.72 1.32
C LEU A 10 7.19 7.68 0.77
N ARG A 11 7.25 8.96 1.13
CA ARG A 11 6.36 9.97 0.57
C ARG A 11 6.59 10.15 -0.93
N ASP A 12 7.85 10.33 -1.33
CA ASP A 12 8.22 10.51 -2.74
C ASP A 12 7.77 9.30 -3.58
N PHE A 13 7.95 8.09 -3.05
CA PHE A 13 7.46 6.87 -3.69
C PHE A 13 5.93 6.81 -3.76
N ALA A 14 5.23 7.12 -2.67
CA ALA A 14 3.77 7.10 -2.64
C ALA A 14 3.14 8.14 -3.59
N GLU A 15 3.75 9.32 -3.73
CA GLU A 15 3.31 10.34 -4.69
C GLU A 15 3.50 9.87 -6.14
N GLN A 16 4.64 9.24 -6.48
CA GLN A 16 4.83 8.69 -7.82
C GLN A 16 3.94 7.47 -8.11
N ALA A 17 3.76 6.59 -7.12
CA ALA A 17 2.87 5.44 -7.25
C ALA A 17 1.41 5.89 -7.46
N ALA A 18 0.96 6.92 -6.75
CA ALA A 18 -0.36 7.53 -6.96
C ALA A 18 -0.55 7.97 -8.42
N LEU A 19 0.41 8.71 -8.97
CA LEU A 19 0.35 9.18 -10.36
C LEU A 19 0.32 8.03 -11.37
N GLN A 20 1.15 7.00 -11.16
CA GLN A 20 1.18 5.84 -12.06
C GLN A 20 -0.11 5.03 -12.00
N LEU A 21 -0.62 4.72 -10.81
CA LEU A 21 -1.84 3.94 -10.63
C LEU A 21 -3.08 4.68 -11.15
N GLU A 22 -3.13 6.00 -10.96
CA GLU A 22 -4.20 6.85 -11.50
C GLU A 22 -4.16 6.91 -13.04
N ALA A 23 -2.96 6.97 -13.63
CA ALA A 23 -2.80 6.91 -15.08
C ALA A 23 -3.26 5.56 -15.64
N ASP A 24 -2.93 4.46 -14.97
CA ASP A 24 -3.36 3.11 -15.38
C ASP A 24 -4.88 2.96 -15.27
N ALA A 25 -5.48 3.43 -14.17
CA ALA A 25 -6.94 3.43 -13.99
C ALA A 25 -7.65 4.29 -15.05
N SER A 26 -7.12 5.48 -15.34
CA SER A 26 -7.63 6.38 -16.38
C SER A 26 -7.49 5.81 -17.79
N ALA A 27 -6.49 4.96 -18.02
CA ALA A 27 -6.30 4.24 -19.28
C ALA A 27 -7.26 3.03 -19.43
N GLY A 28 -8.12 2.78 -18.44
CA GLY A 28 -9.16 1.75 -18.48
C GLY A 28 -8.81 0.48 -17.72
N ALA A 29 -7.77 0.47 -16.88
CA ALA A 29 -7.53 -0.64 -15.97
C ALA A 29 -8.60 -0.65 -14.87
N GLU A 30 -9.41 -1.71 -14.81
CA GLU A 30 -10.49 -1.82 -13.85
C GLU A 30 -9.97 -2.20 -12.45
N ILE A 31 -10.41 -1.47 -11.43
CA ILE A 31 -10.20 -1.85 -10.02
C ILE A 31 -11.30 -2.87 -9.68
N PRO A 32 -10.97 -4.12 -9.30
CA PRO A 32 -11.99 -5.11 -8.96
C PRO A 32 -12.76 -4.69 -7.70
N PHE A 33 -14.00 -5.17 -7.54
CA PHE A 33 -14.82 -4.93 -6.35
C PHE A 33 -15.35 -6.24 -5.79
N GLU A 34 -15.47 -6.30 -4.46
CA GLU A 34 -16.22 -7.34 -3.76
C GLU A 34 -17.50 -6.76 -3.14
N VAL A 35 -18.52 -7.60 -2.99
CA VAL A 35 -19.76 -7.26 -2.29
C VAL A 35 -19.68 -7.83 -0.88
N VAL A 36 -19.67 -6.96 0.12
CA VAL A 36 -19.60 -7.33 1.54
C VAL A 36 -20.89 -6.94 2.26
N GLU A 37 -21.32 -7.77 3.20
CA GLU A 37 -22.43 -7.42 4.09
C GLU A 37 -21.93 -6.50 5.21
N SER A 38 -22.61 -5.39 5.44
CA SER A 38 -22.31 -4.47 6.54
C SER A 38 -22.67 -5.10 7.88
N PRO A 39 -21.71 -5.34 8.78
CA PRO A 39 -22.01 -5.89 10.09
C PRO A 39 -22.81 -4.87 10.93
N GLY A 40 -23.91 -5.33 11.53
CA GLY A 40 -24.66 -4.57 12.55
C GLY A 40 -25.92 -3.82 12.07
N ALA A 41 -26.34 -3.97 10.82
CA ALA A 41 -27.63 -3.45 10.36
C ALA A 41 -28.80 -4.39 10.72
N ARG A 42 -29.98 -3.83 11.02
CA ARG A 42 -31.20 -4.59 11.36
C ARG A 42 -31.77 -5.39 10.16
N ALA A 43 -31.24 -5.13 8.96
CA ALA A 43 -31.47 -5.83 7.70
C ALA A 43 -30.13 -5.87 6.91
N PRO A 44 -29.88 -6.88 6.07
CA PRO A 44 -28.61 -7.01 5.35
C PRO A 44 -28.42 -5.83 4.40
N LEU A 45 -27.37 -5.03 4.63
CA LEU A 45 -26.93 -3.99 3.72
C LEU A 45 -25.67 -4.48 3.01
N TYR A 46 -25.68 -4.43 1.69
CA TYR A 46 -24.54 -4.82 0.88
C TYR A 46 -23.75 -3.57 0.46
N CYS A 47 -22.43 -3.61 0.67
CA CYS A 47 -21.51 -2.57 0.29
C CYS A 47 -20.55 -3.10 -0.77
N TYR A 48 -20.23 -2.24 -1.74
CA TYR A 48 -19.15 -2.49 -2.69
C TYR A 48 -17.84 -2.03 -2.07
N ARG A 49 -16.88 -2.94 -1.99
CA ARG A 49 -15.53 -2.63 -1.50
C ARG A 49 -14.53 -2.77 -2.65
N PRO A 50 -13.73 -1.74 -2.97
CA PRO A 50 -12.70 -1.85 -3.98
C PRO A 50 -11.57 -2.76 -3.49
N LEU A 51 -11.11 -3.65 -4.34
CA LEU A 51 -9.98 -4.56 -4.13
C LEU A 51 -8.68 -3.89 -4.61
N THR A 52 -8.40 -2.67 -4.13
CA THR A 52 -7.21 -1.89 -4.51
C THR A 52 -5.91 -2.62 -4.20
N GLY A 53 -5.87 -3.44 -3.15
CA GLY A 53 -4.73 -4.28 -2.83
C GLY A 53 -4.36 -5.26 -3.94
N GLU A 54 -5.35 -5.85 -4.62
CA GLU A 54 -5.12 -6.74 -5.77
C GLU A 54 -4.67 -5.96 -6.99
N PHE A 55 -5.32 -4.83 -7.28
CA PHE A 55 -4.90 -3.93 -8.35
C PHE A 55 -3.42 -3.50 -8.22
N ILE A 56 -3.01 -3.09 -7.02
CA ILE A 56 -1.61 -2.73 -6.72
C ILE A 56 -0.68 -3.93 -6.84
N ARG A 57 -1.11 -5.12 -6.42
CA ARG A 57 -0.30 -6.35 -6.50
C ARG A 57 0.07 -6.67 -7.94
N GLU A 58 -0.88 -6.56 -8.86
CA GLU A 58 -0.64 -6.83 -10.28
C GLU A 58 0.26 -5.79 -10.96
N ARG A 59 0.32 -4.56 -10.44
CA ARG A 59 1.15 -3.47 -10.98
C ARG A 59 2.47 -3.27 -10.25
N LEU A 60 2.83 -4.18 -9.34
CA LEU A 60 4.12 -4.14 -8.66
C LEU A 60 5.31 -4.08 -9.62
N GLY A 61 5.23 -4.80 -10.75
CA GLY A 61 6.29 -4.77 -11.77
C GLY A 61 6.52 -3.37 -12.35
N ASP A 62 5.44 -2.63 -12.60
CA ASP A 62 5.52 -1.25 -13.12
C ASP A 62 5.98 -0.28 -12.03
N LEU A 63 5.46 -0.42 -10.82
CA LEU A 63 5.88 0.38 -9.66
C LEU A 63 7.36 0.18 -9.32
N ALA A 64 7.90 -1.03 -9.51
CA ALA A 64 9.31 -1.34 -9.31
C ALA A 64 10.25 -0.60 -10.29
N ARG A 65 9.71 -0.13 -11.42
CA ARG A 65 10.46 0.65 -12.43
C ARG A 65 10.49 2.14 -12.12
N LEU A 66 9.74 2.61 -11.12
CA LEU A 66 9.77 4.01 -10.70
C LEU A 66 11.13 4.36 -10.11
N PRO A 67 11.67 5.56 -10.38
CA PRO A 67 12.97 5.97 -9.86
C PRO A 67 13.01 6.08 -8.32
N THR A 68 11.83 6.26 -7.70
CA THR A 68 11.66 6.33 -6.24
C THR A 68 11.59 4.97 -5.55
N TYR A 69 11.42 3.87 -6.30
CA TYR A 69 11.23 2.54 -5.75
C TYR A 69 12.47 2.04 -4.99
N VAL A 70 13.64 2.07 -5.63
CA VAL A 70 14.88 1.55 -5.03
C VAL A 70 15.24 2.30 -3.74
N PRO A 71 15.23 3.64 -3.69
CA PRO A 71 15.41 4.37 -2.44
C PRO A 71 14.42 3.95 -1.35
N ALA A 72 13.13 3.83 -1.67
CA ALA A 72 12.09 3.47 -0.70
C ALA A 72 12.29 2.07 -0.14
N ARG A 73 12.60 1.10 -1.02
CA ARG A 73 12.94 -0.27 -0.66
C ARG A 73 14.15 -0.33 0.27
N ARG A 74 15.23 0.37 -0.08
CA ARG A 74 16.45 0.44 0.77
C ARG A 74 16.17 1.08 2.13
N ALA A 75 15.34 2.12 2.18
CA ALA A 75 14.97 2.75 3.44
C ALA A 75 14.19 1.76 4.33
N LEU A 76 13.30 0.95 3.77
CA LEU A 76 12.61 -0.12 4.50
C LEU A 76 13.52 -1.29 4.90
N GLU A 77 14.46 -1.71 4.05
CA GLU A 77 15.45 -2.75 4.44
C GLU A 77 16.25 -2.34 5.67
N SER A 78 16.52 -1.03 5.82
CA SER A 78 17.20 -0.48 6.99
C SER A 78 16.30 -0.38 8.23
N LEU A 79 14.98 -0.54 8.06
CA LEU A 79 13.98 -0.55 9.13
C LEU A 79 13.86 -1.97 9.72
N GLY A 80 14.12 -2.10 11.02
CA GLY A 80 13.80 -3.32 11.75
C GLY A 80 12.28 -3.48 11.95
N GLY A 81 11.81 -4.72 12.11
CA GLY A 81 10.42 -4.99 12.51
C GLY A 81 9.39 -5.11 11.38
N LEU A 82 9.83 -5.07 10.10
CA LEU A 82 8.93 -5.26 8.95
C LEU A 82 8.11 -6.56 9.03
N GLU A 83 8.65 -7.61 9.63
CA GLU A 83 7.94 -8.87 9.81
C GLU A 83 6.69 -8.72 10.69
N GLY A 84 6.77 -7.92 11.74
CA GLY A 84 5.64 -7.61 12.63
C GLY A 84 4.56 -6.87 11.88
N TYR A 85 4.96 -5.82 11.15
CA TYR A 85 4.09 -5.06 10.27
C TYR A 85 3.38 -5.96 9.24
N LEU A 86 4.13 -6.79 8.50
CA LEU A 86 3.57 -7.70 7.49
C LEU A 86 2.58 -8.72 8.10
N ARG A 87 2.86 -9.24 9.30
CA ARG A 87 1.93 -10.15 10.00
C ARG A 87 0.64 -9.43 10.39
N VAL A 88 0.72 -8.20 10.91
CA VAL A 88 -0.47 -7.39 11.26
C VAL A 88 -1.31 -7.07 10.02
N ARG A 89 -0.65 -6.82 8.87
CA ARG A 89 -1.31 -6.63 7.58
C ARG A 89 -1.92 -7.91 6.99
N GLY A 90 -1.73 -9.06 7.63
CA GLY A 90 -2.29 -10.34 7.20
C GLY A 90 -1.54 -10.97 6.02
N GLU A 91 -0.27 -10.62 5.79
CA GLU A 91 0.51 -11.26 4.74
C GLU A 91 0.70 -12.76 5.06
N PRO A 92 0.33 -13.67 4.15
CA PRO A 92 0.29 -15.10 4.43
C PRO A 92 1.67 -15.70 4.66
N ARG A 93 2.70 -15.08 4.06
CA ARG A 93 4.10 -15.45 4.22
C ARG A 93 4.95 -14.19 4.31
N VAL A 94 5.73 -14.11 5.37
CA VAL A 94 6.79 -13.10 5.50
C VAL A 94 8.05 -13.63 4.81
N PRO A 95 8.58 -12.94 3.78
CA PRO A 95 9.82 -13.36 3.12
C PRO A 95 11.02 -13.41 4.08
N ALA A 96 11.92 -14.36 3.84
CA ALA A 96 13.16 -14.50 4.61
C ALA A 96 14.25 -13.52 4.11
N ASP A 97 14.29 -13.28 2.79
CA ASP A 97 15.16 -12.27 2.19
C ASP A 97 14.72 -10.86 2.61
N ALA A 98 15.68 -10.00 2.92
CA ALA A 98 15.41 -8.65 3.40
C ALA A 98 14.85 -7.75 2.29
N GLY A 99 15.29 -7.94 1.05
CA GLY A 99 14.80 -7.21 -0.10
C GLY A 99 13.37 -7.58 -0.45
N GLU A 100 13.08 -8.88 -0.56
CA GLU A 100 11.71 -9.36 -0.78
C GLU A 100 10.75 -8.91 0.34
N ARG A 101 11.23 -8.86 1.58
CA ARG A 101 10.45 -8.36 2.72
C ARG A 101 10.17 -6.86 2.59
N ALA A 102 11.14 -6.07 2.15
CA ALA A 102 10.94 -4.65 1.89
C ALA A 102 9.96 -4.41 0.72
N ASP A 103 10.03 -5.22 -0.34
CA ASP A 103 9.09 -5.19 -1.45
C ASP A 103 7.66 -5.50 -0.99
N ALA A 104 7.50 -6.55 -0.19
CA ALA A 104 6.22 -6.88 0.43
C ALA A 104 5.71 -5.73 1.31
N ALA A 105 6.59 -5.10 2.09
CA ALA A 105 6.22 -3.98 2.95
C ALA A 105 5.78 -2.74 2.15
N LEU A 106 6.43 -2.41 1.02
CA LEU A 106 5.98 -1.36 0.11
C LEU A 106 4.59 -1.66 -0.43
N ARG A 107 4.35 -2.89 -0.90
CA ARG A 107 3.02 -3.30 -1.39
C ARG A 107 1.96 -3.15 -0.30
N SER A 108 2.20 -3.72 0.89
CA SER A 108 1.22 -3.68 1.97
C SER A 108 0.99 -2.24 2.47
N PHE A 109 2.01 -1.38 2.41
CA PHE A 109 1.92 0.05 2.72
C PHE A 109 1.02 0.81 1.73
N LEU A 110 1.23 0.64 0.42
CA LEU A 110 0.36 1.24 -0.60
C LEU A 110 -1.07 0.71 -0.47
N ALA A 111 -1.26 -0.61 -0.31
CA ALA A 111 -2.58 -1.19 -0.08
C ALA A 111 -3.25 -0.63 1.18
N ALA A 112 -2.50 -0.31 2.24
CA ALA A 112 -3.02 0.35 3.43
C ALA A 112 -3.50 1.78 3.15
N MET A 113 -2.78 2.53 2.31
CA MET A 113 -3.17 3.89 1.93
C MET A 113 -4.50 3.93 1.20
N TRP A 114 -4.77 2.99 0.30
CA TRP A 114 -5.96 2.98 -0.56
C TRP A 114 -6.98 1.88 -0.26
N ALA A 115 -6.94 1.26 0.93
CA ALA A 115 -7.79 0.12 1.29
C ALA A 115 -9.32 0.36 1.15
N GLU A 116 -9.75 1.61 1.22
CA GLU A 116 -11.16 2.03 1.09
C GLU A 116 -11.33 3.11 0.00
N ALA A 117 -10.32 3.32 -0.85
CA ALA A 117 -10.36 4.32 -1.90
C ALA A 117 -10.69 3.69 -3.25
N SER A 118 -11.49 4.38 -4.06
CA SER A 118 -11.76 4.02 -5.45
C SER A 118 -10.85 4.74 -6.46
N GLU A 119 -10.04 5.68 -5.97
CA GLU A 119 -9.16 6.54 -6.75
C GLU A 119 -7.78 6.59 -6.08
N PHE A 120 -6.73 6.77 -6.88
CA PHE A 120 -5.34 6.67 -6.42
C PHE A 120 -4.73 8.03 -6.05
N GLU A 121 -5.54 9.08 -5.85
CA GLU A 121 -5.04 10.38 -5.40
C GLU A 121 -4.20 10.28 -4.12
N PHE A 122 -3.05 10.94 -4.12
CA PHE A 122 -2.20 11.05 -2.94
C PHE A 122 -2.87 11.91 -1.86
N SER A 123 -2.99 11.37 -0.66
CA SER A 123 -3.49 12.08 0.51
C SER A 123 -2.48 12.03 1.66
N SER A 124 -2.09 13.21 2.15
CA SER A 124 -1.21 13.33 3.32
C SER A 124 -1.79 12.67 4.57
N GLY A 125 -3.13 12.66 4.71
CA GLY A 125 -3.83 12.00 5.81
C GLY A 125 -3.73 10.47 5.73
N ARG A 126 -4.00 9.89 4.54
CA ARG A 126 -3.87 8.43 4.30
C ARG A 126 -2.42 7.99 4.48
N PHE A 127 -1.48 8.72 3.89
CA PHE A 127 -0.05 8.48 4.06
C PHE A 127 0.36 8.53 5.54
N GLY A 128 -0.05 9.58 6.27
CA GLY A 128 0.29 9.74 7.69
C GLY A 128 -0.33 8.66 8.60
N ARG A 129 -1.47 8.07 8.23
CA ARG A 129 -2.04 6.91 8.93
C ARG A 129 -1.22 5.65 8.64
N ALA A 130 -0.99 5.32 7.37
CA ALA A 130 -0.21 4.14 6.97
C ALA A 130 1.23 4.19 7.52
N TYR A 131 1.85 5.38 7.53
CA TYR A 131 3.20 5.55 8.06
C TYR A 131 3.29 5.32 9.56
N ARG A 132 2.26 5.74 10.33
CA ARG A 132 2.21 5.44 11.77
C ARG A 132 2.06 3.95 12.04
N GLU A 133 1.25 3.25 11.26
CA GLU A 133 1.09 1.80 11.36
C GLU A 133 2.41 1.06 11.05
N LEU A 134 3.18 1.57 10.08
CA LEU A 134 4.50 1.04 9.73
C LEU A 134 5.56 1.27 10.82
N GLU A 135 5.55 2.43 11.49
CA GLU A 135 6.53 2.73 12.56
C GLU A 135 6.29 1.91 13.84
N GLY A 136 5.07 1.40 14.06
CA GLY A 136 4.70 0.63 15.26
C GLY A 136 4.31 1.50 16.45
#